data_AF-A0A3N4LCM2-F1
#
_entry.id   AF-A0A3N4LCM2-F1
#
_cell.length_a   1.000
_cell.length_b   1.000
_cell.length_c   1.000
_cell.angle_alpha   90.00
_cell.angle_beta   90.00
_cell.angle_gamma   90.00
#
_symmetry.space_group_name_H-M   'P 1'
#
loop_
_entity.id
_entity.type
_entity.pdbx_description
1 polymer ?
#
loop_
_entity_poly.entity_id
_entity_poly.type
_entity_poly.pdbx_seq_one_letter_code
_entity_poly.pdbx_strand_id
1 'polypeptide(L)'
;MFNIVTRAQAVILRSMGEALAIIQQQTGITPRHVQNLSKEAQKRGWEPGTPLLKEHVNNKPRSGRPVKITPSIEQAVVDAVLKDRYGREKS
;
A
#
# COMPACT_ATOMS: atom_id res chain seq x y z
N MET A 1 1.08 -4.84 -12.79
CA MET A 1 1.51 -4.56 -11.39
C MET A 1 2.41 -5.72 -10.97
N PHE A 2 3.67 -5.46 -10.61
CA PHE A 2 4.63 -6.53 -10.29
C PHE A 2 4.28 -7.20 -8.95
N ASN A 3 4.48 -8.51 -8.87
CA ASN A 3 4.25 -9.25 -7.64
C ASN A 3 5.29 -8.88 -6.57
N ILE A 4 5.05 -9.28 -5.32
CA ILE A 4 5.91 -8.91 -4.20
C ILE A 4 7.33 -9.48 -4.31
N VAL A 5 7.48 -10.68 -4.84
CA VAL A 5 8.76 -11.38 -5.00
C VAL A 5 9.63 -10.64 -6.01
N THR A 6 9.08 -10.28 -7.17
CA THR A 6 9.78 -9.51 -8.22
C THR A 6 10.23 -8.15 -7.71
N ARG A 7 9.41 -7.48 -6.90
CA ARG A 7 9.77 -6.20 -6.29
C ARG A 7 10.86 -6.35 -5.24
N ALA A 8 10.77 -7.39 -4.40
CA ALA A 8 11.79 -7.70 -3.41
C ALA A 8 13.13 -8.01 -4.09
N GLN A 9 13.12 -8.83 -5.14
CA GLN A 9 14.29 -9.14 -5.96
C GLN A 9 14.92 -7.86 -6.52
N ALA A 10 14.14 -6.95 -7.09
CA ALA A 10 14.67 -5.69 -7.63
C ALA A 10 15.32 -4.80 -6.55
N VAL A 11 14.75 -4.74 -5.35
CA VAL A 11 15.33 -3.97 -4.22
C VAL A 11 16.63 -4.60 -3.74
N ILE A 12 16.68 -5.93 -3.61
CA ILE A 12 17.89 -6.65 -3.19
C ILE A 12 19.01 -6.48 -4.22
N LEU A 13 18.73 -6.72 -5.51
CA LEU A 13 19.70 -6.49 -6.59
C LEU A 13 20.24 -5.06 -6.56
N ARG A 14 19.36 -4.07 -6.36
CA ARG A 14 19.78 -2.68 -6.24
C ARG A 14 20.70 -2.45 -5.04
N SER A 15 20.44 -3.05 -3.89
CA SER A 15 21.33 -2.92 -2.72
C SER A 15 22.68 -3.61 -2.89
N MET A 16 22.74 -4.67 -3.70
CA MET A 16 24.00 -5.33 -4.04
C MET A 16 24.85 -4.54 -5.05
N GLY A 17 24.35 -3.40 -5.55
CA GLY A 17 25.09 -2.54 -6.47
C GLY A 17 24.88 -2.87 -7.95
N GLU A 18 23.95 -3.75 -8.28
CA GLU A 18 23.68 -4.13 -9.68
C GLU A 18 23.24 -2.95 -10.55
N ALA A 19 23.64 -3.00 -11.82
CA ALA A 19 23.29 -1.97 -12.80
C ALA A 19 21.79 -1.97 -13.09
N LEU A 20 21.17 -0.79 -13.14
CA LEU A 20 19.72 -0.65 -13.33
C LEU A 20 19.23 -1.27 -14.65
N ALA A 21 20.06 -1.29 -15.69
CA ALA A 21 19.74 -1.94 -16.97
C ALA A 21 19.60 -3.47 -16.81
N ILE A 22 20.49 -4.10 -16.04
CA ILE A 22 20.45 -5.53 -15.74
C ILE A 22 19.23 -5.86 -14.88
N ILE A 23 18.96 -5.04 -13.85
CA ILE A 23 17.76 -5.21 -13.00
C ILE A 23 16.49 -5.12 -13.83
N GLN A 24 16.41 -4.18 -14.77
CA GLN A 24 15.27 -4.05 -15.69
C GLN A 24 15.15 -5.28 -16.59
N GLN A 25 16.25 -5.79 -17.14
CA GLN A 25 16.24 -6.99 -17.96
C GLN A 25 15.75 -8.23 -17.18
N GLN A 26 16.17 -8.38 -15.91
CA GLN A 26 15.84 -9.52 -15.07
C GLN A 26 14.42 -9.46 -14.49
N THR A 27 13.98 -8.27 -14.04
CA THR A 27 12.71 -8.12 -13.30
C THR A 27 11.60 -7.46 -14.13
N GLY A 28 11.92 -6.89 -15.28
CA GLY A 28 11.02 -6.07 -16.09
C GLY A 28 10.67 -4.71 -15.48
N ILE A 29 11.20 -4.38 -14.30
CA ILE A 29 10.91 -3.15 -13.59
C ILE A 29 11.78 -2.01 -14.14
N THR A 30 11.15 -0.89 -14.49
CA THR A 30 11.89 0.27 -14.99
C THR A 30 12.83 0.85 -13.93
N PRO A 31 13.98 1.44 -14.31
CA PRO A 31 14.96 2.01 -13.38
C PRO A 31 14.36 2.99 -12.37
N ARG A 32 13.44 3.84 -12.84
CA ARG A 32 12.70 4.79 -11.98
C ARG A 32 11.86 4.07 -10.93
N HIS A 33 11.21 2.97 -11.29
CA HIS A 33 10.40 2.20 -10.37
C HIS A 33 11.27 1.45 -9.35
N VAL A 34 12.42 0.89 -9.77
CA VAL A 34 13.41 0.28 -8.82
C VAL A 34 13.87 1.29 -7.76
N GLN A 35 14.19 2.52 -8.17
CA GLN A 35 14.57 3.59 -7.23
C GLN A 35 13.43 3.94 -6.26
N ASN A 36 12.20 4.05 -6.77
CA ASN A 36 11.03 4.33 -5.92
C ASN A 36 10.79 3.20 -4.91
N LEU A 37 10.96 1.93 -5.31
CA LEU A 37 10.85 0.80 -4.39
C LEU A 37 11.90 0.84 -3.29
N SER A 38 13.15 1.16 -3.64
CA SER A 38 14.24 1.27 -2.67
C SER A 38 13.98 2.39 -1.66
N LYS A 39 13.53 3.56 -2.13
CA LYS A 39 13.17 4.71 -1.26
C LYS A 39 11.99 4.39 -0.35
N GLU A 40 10.95 3.73 -0.87
CA GLU A 40 9.80 3.34 -0.06
C GLU A 40 10.15 2.26 0.97
N ALA A 41 11.06 1.33 0.66
CA ALA A 41 11.57 0.36 1.62
C ALA A 41 12.34 1.07 2.75
N GLN A 42 13.25 1.98 2.43
CA GLN A 42 13.98 2.80 3.42
C GLN A 42 13.03 3.62 4.29
N LYS A 43 12.02 4.25 3.69
CA LYS A 43 10.99 5.00 4.42
C LYS A 43 10.21 4.13 5.42
N ARG A 44 10.19 2.81 5.23
CA ARG A 44 9.54 1.84 6.13
C ARG A 44 10.52 1.19 7.11
N GLY A 45 11.73 1.74 7.24
CA GLY A 45 12.73 1.28 8.21
C GLY A 45 13.64 0.16 7.70
N TRP A 46 13.67 -0.11 6.40
CA TRP A 46 14.63 -1.06 5.85
C TRP A 46 16.00 -0.41 5.59
N GLU A 47 17.04 -1.03 6.12
CA GLU A 47 18.43 -0.63 5.88
C GLU A 47 19.13 -1.59 4.90
N PRO A 48 19.86 -1.09 3.88
CA PRO A 48 20.64 -1.94 2.99
C PRO A 48 21.61 -2.85 3.76
N GLY A 49 21.65 -4.14 3.40
CA GLY A 49 22.43 -5.16 4.12
C GLY A 49 21.67 -5.87 5.24
N THR A 50 20.48 -5.38 5.64
CA THR A 50 19.57 -6.09 6.55
C THR A 50 18.54 -6.92 5.78
N PRO A 51 17.95 -7.97 6.39
CA PRO A 51 16.91 -8.77 5.77
C PRO A 51 15.72 -7.92 5.28
N LEU A 52 15.35 -8.07 4.01
CA LEU A 52 14.20 -7.41 3.44
C LEU A 52 12.91 -8.18 3.80
N LEU A 53 12.05 -7.58 4.63
CA LEU A 53 10.77 -8.16 5.03
C LEU A 53 9.62 -7.74 4.10
N LYS A 54 8.53 -8.51 4.16
CA LYS A 54 7.30 -8.28 3.38
C LYS A 54 6.76 -6.86 3.54
N GLU A 55 6.84 -6.32 4.74
CA GLU A 55 6.31 -5.01 5.13
C GLU A 55 6.99 -3.85 4.40
N HIS A 56 8.28 -3.99 4.11
CA HIS A 56 9.07 -2.99 3.41
C HIS A 56 8.63 -2.83 1.94
N VAL A 57 8.15 -3.93 1.33
CA VAL A 57 7.87 -3.98 -0.11
C VAL A 57 6.37 -3.99 -0.43
N ASN A 58 5.48 -4.21 0.54
CA ASN A 58 4.03 -4.24 0.29
C ASN A 58 3.50 -2.95 -0.36
N ASN A 59 2.37 -3.04 -1.07
CA ASN A 59 1.70 -1.81 -1.49
C ASN A 59 1.00 -1.19 -0.28
N LYS A 60 1.02 0.15 -0.20
CA LYS A 60 0.15 0.85 0.73
C LYS A 60 -1.30 0.55 0.37
N PRO A 61 -2.19 0.41 1.35
CA PRO A 61 -3.62 0.42 1.09
C PRO A 61 -3.96 1.61 0.21
N ARG A 62 -4.75 1.39 -0.84
CA ARG A 62 -5.24 2.51 -1.66
C ARG A 62 -6.18 3.31 -0.76
N SER A 63 -5.94 4.61 -0.63
CA SER A 63 -6.76 5.52 0.18
C SER A 63 -8.22 5.62 -0.31
N GLY A 64 -8.52 5.05 -1.49
CA GLY A 64 -9.82 5.17 -2.12
C GLY A 64 -10.15 6.62 -2.47
N ARG A 65 -11.40 6.83 -2.90
CA ARG A 65 -11.96 8.17 -2.98
C ARG A 65 -12.27 8.64 -1.56
N PRO A 66 -11.84 9.83 -1.13
CA PRO A 66 -12.26 10.39 0.15
C PRO A 66 -13.79 10.40 0.21
N VAL A 67 -14.36 9.72 1.21
CA VAL A 67 -15.81 9.70 1.45
C VAL A 67 -16.11 10.69 2.58
N LYS A 68 -17.18 11.48 2.43
CA LYS A 68 -17.64 12.41 3.49
C LYS A 68 -18.34 11.68 4.64
N ILE A 69 -18.65 10.40 4.45
CA ILE A 69 -19.37 9.56 5.39
C ILE A 69 -18.39 9.16 6.50
N THR A 70 -18.66 9.62 7.70
CA THR A 70 -17.97 9.21 8.93
C THR A 70 -18.79 8.12 9.62
N PRO A 71 -18.20 7.35 10.55
CA PRO A 71 -18.96 6.35 11.32
C PRO A 71 -20.19 6.95 12.03
N SER A 72 -20.10 8.21 12.44
CA SER A 72 -21.23 8.95 13.04
C SER A 72 -22.36 9.22 12.03
N ILE A 73 -22.03 9.50 10.76
CA ILE A 73 -23.02 9.71 9.71
C ILE A 73 -23.67 8.38 9.33
N GLU A 74 -22.90 7.29 9.28
CA GLU A 74 -23.45 5.94 9.06
C GLU A 74 -24.47 5.57 10.14
N GLN A 75 -24.11 5.77 11.41
CA GLN A 75 -25.02 5.50 12.52
C GLN A 75 -26.26 6.39 12.47
N ALA A 76 -26.12 7.67 12.12
CA ALA A 76 -27.25 8.59 11.98
C ALA A 76 -28.22 8.17 10.85
N VAL A 77 -27.68 7.68 9.73
CA VAL A 77 -28.51 7.16 8.62
C VAL A 77 -29.23 5.88 9.04
N VAL A 78 -28.53 4.94 9.68
CA VAL A 78 -29.12 3.69 10.18
C VAL A 78 -30.23 3.99 11.19
N ASP A 79 -29.97 4.89 12.14
CA ASP A 79 -30.97 5.33 13.12
C ASP A 79 -32.17 6.02 12.47
N ALA A 80 -31.97 6.87 11.46
CA ALA A 80 -33.07 7.53 10.75
C ALA A 80 -33.93 6.54 9.95
N VAL A 81 -33.34 5.44 9.46
CA VAL A 81 -34.07 4.36 8.79
C VAL A 81 -34.85 3.53 9.81
N LEU A 82 -34.18 3.06 10.86
CA LEU A 82 -34.76 2.15 11.86
C LEU A 82 -35.75 2.82 12.81
N LYS A 83 -35.55 4.11 13.13
CA LYS A 83 -36.36 4.83 14.12
C LYS A 83 -37.37 5.76 13.45
N ASP A 84 -38.56 5.84 14.01
CA ASP A 84 -39.60 6.80 13.66
C ASP A 84 -39.29 8.20 14.23
N ARG A 85 -40.18 9.16 13.99
CA ARG A 85 -40.01 10.55 14.44
C ARG A 85 -39.96 10.69 15.98
N TYR A 86 -40.43 9.69 16.71
CA TYR A 86 -40.46 9.62 18.16
C TYR A 86 -39.34 8.72 18.74
N GLY A 87 -38.44 8.21 17.89
CA GLY A 87 -37.32 7.35 18.30
C GLY A 87 -37.70 5.90 18.53
N ARG A 88 -38.91 5.47 18.17
CA ARG A 88 -39.36 4.07 18.26
C ARG A 88 -38.94 3.31 17.02
N GLU A 89 -38.70 2.00 17.16
CA GLU A 89 -38.48 1.15 15.98
C GLU A 89 -39.69 1.24 15.05
N LYS A 90 -39.44 1.45 13.75
CA LYS A 90 -40.49 1.42 12.74
C LYS A 90 -40.97 -0.03 12.56
N SER A 91 -42.25 -0.25 12.84
CA SER A 91 -42.98 -1.48 12.51
C SER A 91 -43.32 -1.57 11.03
#